data_AF-A0AAE3LE13-F1
#
_entry.id   AF-A0AAE3LE13-F1
#
_cell.length_a   1.000
_cell.length_b   1.000
_cell.length_c   1.000
_cell.angle_alpha   90.00
_cell.angle_beta   90.00
_cell.angle_gamma   90.00
#
_symmetry.space_group_name_H-M   'P 1'
#
loop_
_entity.id
_entity.type
_entity.pdbx_description
1 polymer ?
#
loop_
_entity_poly.entity_id
_entity_poly.type
_entity_poly.pdbx_seq_one_letter_code
_entity_poly.pdbx_strand_id
1 'polypeptide(L)'
;MTRFPALGQLGFVLPAERAVRAQAYEAGGTTGSRGRAWRTSGAGPNASVTQNLGTIRTRARGAVRNDPWAKKAIAGLVANAIGTGIVPHPMHPDLDVRTALKELWSDWVPEADADGLLDFYGLQTLAARSLFTDGEVLNRTRPRRPERGLCVPLQVQLFEADHLPANLNQMLPNGGEIVSGVEFDRDGDRVAYHLHRRHPGEAGRATTQAGTVRVPAAEIQHVFEPVRPGAVRGCSALATVLLRLHTLDSFDDAVLVRQEVANLFAGFITRPAPTSVKLDTLTGQPVEFDGDGTALTSMEPGSLQELLPGEEVQFAEPPGAGTDYGPFMRQQLMAAAASVGLPYEVLTGDLRDVSDRALRVILGEFRRQLEQLQWNVFIHQYCRPVWAAWTDAVALSGVLPMPNYYRDRRLYLRVRWVPQGWPYINPLQDVQAQRIAIRAGLASRSATILAQGEDPETTDAEYAADFERADRLGLVFDSDPRMRDSAGNVTDTQEHTNDES
;
A
#
# COMPACT_ATOMS: atom_id res chain seq x y z
N MET A 1 7.39 -40.71 43.00
CA MET A 1 8.79 -40.87 43.47
C MET A 1 9.69 -40.06 42.56
N THR A 2 10.38 -39.10 43.14
CA THR A 2 11.06 -37.93 42.56
C THR A 2 12.38 -38.26 41.87
N ARG A 3 12.55 -37.88 40.60
CA ARG A 3 13.79 -38.15 39.84
C ARG A 3 14.90 -37.10 39.97
N PHE A 4 14.67 -35.93 40.59
CA PHE A 4 15.73 -34.90 40.78
C PHE A 4 15.50 -34.05 42.04
N PRO A 5 15.80 -34.55 43.25
CA PRO A 5 15.59 -33.81 44.50
C PRO A 5 16.50 -32.57 44.65
N ALA A 6 17.65 -32.52 43.98
CA ALA A 6 18.64 -31.45 44.14
C ALA A 6 18.26 -30.12 43.45
N LEU A 7 17.44 -30.15 42.39
CA LEU A 7 17.12 -28.94 41.61
C LEU A 7 16.07 -28.05 42.28
N GLY A 8 15.14 -28.64 43.05
CA GLY A 8 14.12 -27.88 43.79
C GLY A 8 14.68 -27.09 44.98
N GLN A 9 15.79 -27.53 45.58
CA GLN A 9 16.45 -26.83 46.69
C GLN A 9 17.22 -25.58 46.26
N LEU A 10 17.55 -25.46 44.97
CA LEU A 10 18.26 -24.31 44.38
C LEU A 10 17.31 -23.23 43.82
N GLY A 11 16.01 -23.30 44.13
CA GLY A 11 15.02 -22.31 43.68
C GLY A 11 14.52 -22.48 42.24
N PHE A 12 14.91 -23.55 41.55
CA PHE A 12 14.37 -23.86 40.22
C PHE A 12 12.98 -24.49 40.34
N VAL A 13 11.99 -23.88 39.69
CA VAL A 13 10.64 -24.43 39.56
C VAL A 13 10.68 -25.55 38.53
N LEU A 14 10.76 -26.80 38.98
CA LEU A 14 10.62 -27.96 38.10
C LEU A 14 9.17 -28.03 37.56
N PRO A 15 8.95 -28.37 36.28
CA PRO A 15 7.61 -28.59 35.76
C PRO A 15 6.99 -29.75 36.53
N ALA A 16 6.06 -29.46 37.43
CA ALA A 16 5.22 -30.51 38.00
C ALA A 16 4.53 -31.23 36.83
N GLU A 17 4.51 -32.56 36.84
CA GLU A 17 3.58 -33.36 36.04
C GLU A 17 2.15 -33.02 36.48
N ARG A 18 1.69 -31.82 36.12
CA ARG A 18 0.28 -31.51 36.06
C ARG A 18 -0.22 -32.42 34.97
N ALA A 19 -1.05 -33.38 35.34
CA ALA A 19 -2.01 -33.96 34.42
C ALA A 19 -2.80 -32.79 33.82
N VAL A 20 -2.29 -32.24 32.72
CA VAL A 20 -3.03 -31.34 31.86
C VAL A 20 -4.16 -32.21 31.38
N ARG A 21 -5.36 -32.02 31.95
CA ARG A 21 -6.56 -32.41 31.23
C ARG A 21 -6.44 -31.69 29.91
N ALA A 22 -6.07 -32.42 28.85
CA ALA A 22 -5.99 -31.92 27.51
C ALA A 22 -7.38 -31.35 27.20
N GLN A 23 -7.52 -30.03 27.26
CA GLN A 23 -8.69 -29.39 26.69
C GLN A 23 -8.65 -29.68 25.20
N ALA A 24 -9.81 -29.89 24.58
CA ALA A 24 -9.89 -30.16 23.15
C ALA A 24 -9.23 -29.05 22.29
N TYR A 25 -9.11 -27.84 22.84
CA TYR A 25 -8.32 -26.75 22.28
C TYR A 25 -7.44 -26.10 23.36
N GLU A 26 -6.12 -26.29 23.28
CA GLU A 26 -5.16 -25.71 24.23
C GLU A 26 -5.19 -24.18 24.28
N ALA A 27 -5.63 -23.52 23.19
CA ALA A 27 -5.80 -22.07 23.12
C ALA A 27 -6.85 -21.49 24.09
N GLY A 28 -7.82 -22.30 24.54
CA GLY A 28 -8.79 -21.93 25.58
C GLY A 28 -8.30 -22.19 27.01
N GLY A 29 -7.11 -22.79 27.15
CA GLY A 29 -6.55 -23.22 28.42
C GLY A 29 -5.95 -22.07 29.22
N THR A 30 -6.70 -21.54 30.17
CA THR A 30 -6.23 -20.49 31.09
C THR A 30 -5.31 -21.01 32.20
N THR A 31 -5.11 -22.32 32.31
CA THR A 31 -4.47 -23.00 33.45
C THR A 31 -3.00 -23.38 33.23
N GLY A 32 -2.48 -23.26 32.00
CA GLY A 32 -1.07 -23.47 31.66
C GLY A 32 -0.21 -22.21 31.85
N SER A 33 1.08 -22.37 32.17
CA SER A 33 2.05 -21.26 32.30
C SER A 33 2.06 -20.35 31.06
N ARG A 34 1.92 -20.97 29.87
CA ARG A 34 1.88 -20.28 28.57
C ARG A 34 0.57 -19.49 28.34
N GLY A 35 -0.56 -19.96 28.85
CA GLY A 35 -1.87 -19.33 28.69
C GLY A 35 -2.16 -18.23 29.72
N ARG A 36 -1.53 -18.28 30.90
CA ARG A 36 -1.78 -17.32 31.99
C ARG A 36 -1.38 -15.88 31.64
N ALA A 37 -0.33 -15.70 30.83
CA ALA A 37 0.13 -14.38 30.38
C ALA A 37 -0.58 -13.90 29.09
N TRP A 38 -1.29 -14.79 28.39
CA TRP A 38 -1.99 -14.47 27.16
C TRP A 38 -3.34 -13.81 27.47
N ARG A 39 -3.32 -12.49 27.67
CA ARG A 39 -4.55 -11.68 27.78
C ARG A 39 -5.01 -11.22 26.40
N THR A 40 -6.26 -11.51 26.05
CA THR A 40 -6.91 -11.06 24.81
C THR A 40 -8.07 -10.12 25.11
N SER A 41 -8.46 -9.30 24.14
CA SER A 41 -9.66 -8.46 24.22
C SER A 41 -10.83 -9.15 23.53
N GLY A 42 -12.00 -9.17 24.19
CA GLY A 42 -13.27 -9.63 23.62
C GLY A 42 -14.05 -8.53 22.88
N ALA A 43 -13.41 -7.39 22.56
CA ALA A 43 -14.08 -6.26 21.96
C ALA A 43 -14.74 -6.59 20.61
N GLY A 44 -15.97 -6.07 20.43
CA GLY A 44 -16.67 -6.09 19.15
C GLY A 44 -15.89 -5.37 18.03
N PRO A 45 -16.26 -5.55 16.76
CA PRO A 45 -15.53 -5.02 15.61
C PRO A 45 -15.31 -3.50 15.73
N ASN A 46 -16.37 -2.75 16.03
CA ASN A 46 -16.29 -1.29 16.15
C ASN A 46 -15.52 -0.87 17.39
N ALA A 47 -15.81 -1.45 18.57
CA ALA A 47 -15.10 -1.13 19.81
C ALA A 47 -13.57 -1.37 19.72
N SER A 48 -13.15 -2.43 19.01
CA SER A 48 -11.73 -2.78 18.86
C SER A 48 -10.93 -1.77 18.02
N VAL A 49 -11.57 -1.13 17.05
CA VAL A 49 -10.94 -0.18 16.14
C VAL A 49 -11.08 1.24 16.69
N THR A 50 -12.29 1.64 17.09
CA THR A 50 -12.64 3.04 17.40
C THR A 50 -11.81 3.64 18.54
N GLN A 51 -11.42 2.85 19.55
CA GLN A 51 -10.65 3.37 20.69
C GLN A 51 -9.24 3.86 20.31
N ASN A 52 -8.58 3.20 19.35
CA ASN A 52 -7.18 3.45 19.02
C ASN A 52 -6.97 3.93 17.58
N LEU A 53 -8.04 4.10 16.80
CA LEU A 53 -7.97 4.41 15.38
C LEU A 53 -7.16 5.67 15.08
N GLY A 54 -7.39 6.77 15.82
CA GLY A 54 -6.64 8.02 15.65
C GLY A 54 -5.13 7.85 15.93
N THR A 55 -4.78 7.09 16.97
CA THR A 55 -3.38 6.78 17.31
C THR A 55 -2.72 5.92 16.24
N ILE A 56 -3.43 4.89 15.74
CA ILE A 56 -2.93 4.01 14.68
C ILE A 56 -2.64 4.82 13.41
N ARG A 57 -3.55 5.70 13.00
CA ARG A 57 -3.35 6.58 11.82
C ARG A 57 -2.16 7.50 11.99
N THR A 58 -2.07 8.18 13.12
CA THR A 58 -0.96 9.11 13.39
C THR A 58 0.38 8.38 13.33
N ARG A 59 0.45 7.18 13.93
CA ARG A 59 1.64 6.32 13.88
C ARG A 59 1.93 5.80 12.47
N ALA A 60 0.91 5.39 11.72
CA ALA A 60 1.07 4.92 10.34
C ALA A 60 1.60 6.02 9.42
N ARG A 61 1.02 7.21 9.47
CA ARG A 61 1.51 8.39 8.72
C ARG A 61 2.92 8.77 9.14
N GLY A 62 3.22 8.73 10.45
CA GLY A 62 4.57 8.97 10.97
C GLY A 62 5.58 7.95 10.43
N ALA A 63 5.25 6.66 10.47
CA ALA A 63 6.08 5.60 9.91
C ALA A 63 6.28 5.78 8.40
N VAL A 64 5.25 6.08 7.62
CA VAL A 64 5.40 6.33 6.17
C VAL A 64 6.29 7.53 5.85
N ARG A 65 6.34 8.54 6.74
CA ARG A 65 7.20 9.72 6.56
C ARG A 65 8.66 9.45 6.92
N ASN A 66 8.91 8.64 7.95
CA ASN A 66 10.22 8.54 8.59
C ASN A 66 10.90 7.18 8.40
N ASP A 67 10.13 6.09 8.25
CA ASP A 67 10.63 4.72 8.10
C ASP A 67 10.66 4.31 6.60
N PRO A 68 11.82 3.93 6.06
CA PRO A 68 11.97 3.60 4.65
C PRO A 68 11.18 2.35 4.25
N TRP A 69 11.04 1.37 5.15
CA TRP A 69 10.32 0.12 4.90
C TRP A 69 8.81 0.36 4.88
N ALA A 70 8.28 1.16 5.80
CA ALA A 70 6.86 1.56 5.79
C ALA A 70 6.52 2.34 4.52
N LYS A 71 7.37 3.30 4.13
CA LYS A 71 7.21 4.06 2.89
C LYS A 71 7.19 3.16 1.66
N LYS A 72 8.15 2.22 1.58
CA LYS A 72 8.26 1.27 0.47
C LYS A 72 7.08 0.30 0.43
N ALA A 73 6.58 -0.15 1.58
CA ALA A 73 5.43 -1.03 1.67
C ALA A 73 4.18 -0.39 1.06
N ILE A 74 3.83 0.82 1.51
CA ILE A 74 2.66 1.52 0.98
C ILE A 74 2.82 1.87 -0.49
N ALA A 75 4.01 2.32 -0.91
CA ALA A 75 4.28 2.57 -2.32
C ALA A 75 4.12 1.31 -3.18
N GLY A 76 4.61 0.16 -2.70
CA GLY A 76 4.49 -1.13 -3.38
C GLY A 76 3.04 -1.59 -3.52
N LEU A 77 2.24 -1.50 -2.45
CA LEU A 77 0.81 -1.82 -2.50
C LEU A 77 0.05 -0.93 -3.47
N VAL A 78 0.23 0.39 -3.38
CA VAL A 78 -0.48 1.35 -4.26
C VAL A 78 -0.11 1.12 -5.73
N ALA A 79 1.18 0.98 -6.03
CA ALA A 79 1.65 0.80 -7.40
C ALA A 79 1.12 -0.50 -8.03
N ASN A 80 1.06 -1.60 -7.28
CA ASN A 80 0.56 -2.86 -7.81
C ASN A 80 -0.98 -2.95 -7.79
N ALA A 81 -1.66 -2.21 -6.91
CA ALA A 81 -3.12 -2.22 -6.80
C ALA A 81 -3.82 -1.27 -7.78
N ILE A 82 -3.22 -0.12 -8.12
CA ILE A 82 -3.83 0.87 -9.02
C ILE A 82 -3.05 1.01 -10.31
N GLY A 83 -1.72 1.06 -10.22
CA GLY A 83 -0.88 1.28 -11.38
C GLY A 83 -1.18 2.61 -12.07
N THR A 84 -1.47 2.56 -13.37
CA THR A 84 -1.91 3.74 -14.16
C THR A 84 -3.39 4.05 -14.03
N GLY A 85 -4.17 3.22 -13.32
CA GLY A 85 -5.60 3.41 -13.12
C GLY A 85 -6.42 2.17 -13.48
N ILE A 86 -7.65 2.16 -12.99
CA ILE A 86 -8.69 1.17 -13.31
C ILE A 86 -9.72 1.85 -14.19
N VAL A 87 -9.83 1.38 -15.43
CA VAL A 87 -10.57 2.04 -16.51
C VAL A 87 -11.97 1.40 -16.66
N PRO A 88 -13.04 2.19 -16.83
CA PRO A 88 -14.34 1.67 -17.21
C PRO A 88 -14.45 1.47 -18.72
N HIS A 89 -14.85 0.28 -19.15
CA HIS A 89 -15.28 0.00 -20.52
C HIS A 89 -16.81 -0.17 -20.55
N PRO A 90 -17.57 0.81 -21.05
CA PRO A 90 -19.02 0.72 -21.17
C PRO A 90 -19.45 -0.52 -21.97
N MET A 91 -20.53 -1.18 -21.54
CA MET A 91 -21.09 -2.38 -22.19
C MET A 91 -22.52 -2.14 -22.71
N HIS A 92 -22.80 -0.90 -23.12
CA HIS A 92 -24.07 -0.57 -23.76
C HIS A 92 -24.23 -1.38 -25.06
N PRO A 93 -25.42 -1.91 -25.42
CA PRO A 93 -25.58 -2.73 -26.63
C PRO A 93 -25.27 -1.97 -27.94
N ASP A 94 -25.63 -0.69 -27.98
CA ASP A 94 -25.33 0.20 -29.11
C ASP A 94 -23.86 0.65 -29.11
N LEU A 95 -23.17 0.45 -30.24
CA LEU A 95 -21.76 0.79 -30.43
C LEU A 95 -21.52 2.30 -30.38
N ASP A 96 -22.38 3.09 -31.01
CA ASP A 96 -22.19 4.55 -31.09
C ASP A 96 -22.28 5.17 -29.69
N VAL A 97 -23.22 4.66 -28.88
CA VAL A 97 -23.35 5.05 -27.47
C VAL A 97 -22.14 4.61 -26.65
N ARG A 98 -21.58 3.41 -26.89
CA ARG A 98 -20.35 2.98 -26.19
C ARG A 98 -19.18 3.90 -26.52
N THR A 99 -18.97 4.21 -27.79
CA THR A 99 -17.88 5.08 -28.24
C THR A 99 -18.02 6.47 -27.64
N ALA A 100 -19.21 7.08 -27.71
CA ALA A 100 -19.45 8.40 -27.14
C ALA A 100 -19.25 8.44 -25.61
N LEU A 101 -19.65 7.38 -24.90
CA LEU A 101 -19.38 7.27 -23.46
C LEU A 101 -17.87 7.15 -23.15
N LYS A 102 -17.10 6.42 -23.95
CA LYS A 102 -15.64 6.27 -23.79
C LYS A 102 -14.91 7.59 -24.05
N GLU A 103 -15.29 8.30 -25.11
CA GLU A 103 -14.73 9.62 -25.46
C GLU A 103 -15.05 10.63 -24.35
N LEU A 104 -16.32 10.75 -23.96
CA LEU A 104 -16.74 11.68 -22.91
C LEU A 104 -16.11 11.36 -21.54
N TRP A 105 -15.89 10.07 -21.24
CA TRP A 105 -15.17 9.67 -20.03
C TRP A 105 -13.71 10.13 -20.10
N SER A 106 -13.04 9.93 -21.22
CA SER A 106 -11.65 10.38 -21.44
C SER A 106 -11.52 11.90 -21.32
N ASP A 107 -12.48 12.66 -21.85
CA ASP A 107 -12.53 14.13 -21.71
C ASP A 107 -12.76 14.59 -20.27
N TRP A 108 -13.52 13.81 -19.49
CA TRP A 108 -13.83 14.13 -18.10
C TRP A 108 -12.70 13.77 -17.12
N VAL A 109 -11.90 12.75 -17.42
CA VAL A 109 -10.83 12.26 -16.53
C VAL A 109 -9.90 13.39 -16.02
N PRO A 110 -9.40 14.31 -16.86
CA PRO A 110 -8.57 15.44 -16.40
C PRO A 110 -9.31 16.47 -15.54
N GLU A 111 -10.64 16.55 -15.67
CA GLU A 111 -11.48 17.53 -14.98
C GLU A 111 -12.09 16.99 -13.67
N ALA A 112 -11.89 15.70 -13.38
CA ALA A 112 -12.56 14.98 -12.32
C ALA A 112 -12.27 15.53 -10.91
N ASP A 113 -11.07 16.05 -10.66
CA ASP A 113 -10.65 16.49 -9.33
C ASP A 113 -11.25 17.85 -8.93
N ALA A 114 -11.91 17.85 -7.77
CA ALA A 114 -12.46 19.04 -7.15
C ALA A 114 -11.41 20.07 -6.76
N ASP A 115 -10.20 19.61 -6.40
CA ASP A 115 -9.10 20.44 -5.95
C ASP A 115 -8.17 20.84 -7.11
N GLY A 116 -8.32 20.20 -8.28
CA GLY A 116 -7.64 20.56 -9.53
C GLY A 116 -6.16 20.16 -9.60
N LEU A 117 -5.74 19.16 -8.81
CA LEU A 117 -4.36 18.68 -8.74
C LEU A 117 -4.13 17.40 -9.54
N LEU A 118 -5.14 16.54 -9.62
CA LEU A 118 -5.05 15.19 -10.18
C LEU A 118 -6.10 14.97 -11.27
N ASP A 119 -5.86 13.99 -12.14
CA ASP A 119 -6.91 13.40 -12.95
C ASP A 119 -7.64 12.29 -12.15
N PHE A 120 -8.65 11.66 -12.73
CA PHE A 120 -9.40 10.60 -12.06
C PHE A 120 -8.52 9.42 -11.62
N TYR A 121 -7.50 9.05 -12.38
CA TYR A 121 -6.62 7.92 -12.06
C TYR A 121 -5.59 8.28 -10.98
N GLY A 122 -5.14 9.54 -10.94
CA GLY A 122 -4.40 10.12 -9.83
C GLY A 122 -5.23 10.13 -8.55
N LEU A 123 -6.52 10.46 -8.62
CA LEU A 123 -7.43 10.33 -7.48
C LEU A 123 -7.55 8.89 -7.00
N GLN A 124 -7.62 7.89 -7.91
CA GLN A 124 -7.59 6.48 -7.51
C GLN A 124 -6.31 6.14 -6.74
N THR A 125 -5.15 6.62 -7.22
CA THR A 125 -3.86 6.42 -6.57
C THR A 125 -3.81 7.05 -5.17
N LEU A 126 -4.31 8.28 -5.03
CA LEU A 126 -4.38 8.97 -3.73
C LEU A 126 -5.35 8.27 -2.78
N ALA A 127 -6.53 7.86 -3.27
CA ALA A 127 -7.52 7.11 -2.51
C ALA A 127 -6.97 5.77 -2.01
N ALA A 128 -6.27 5.01 -2.86
CA ALA A 128 -5.64 3.76 -2.48
C ALA A 128 -4.52 3.98 -1.45
N ARG A 129 -3.72 5.06 -1.60
CA ARG A 129 -2.69 5.42 -0.62
C ARG A 129 -3.29 5.70 0.75
N SER A 130 -4.39 6.46 0.82
CA SER A 130 -5.12 6.72 2.06
C SER A 130 -5.75 5.45 2.62
N LEU A 131 -6.33 4.58 1.77
CA LEU A 131 -6.86 3.28 2.17
C LEU A 131 -5.79 2.43 2.88
N PHE A 132 -4.60 2.26 2.29
CA PHE A 132 -3.56 1.43 2.91
C PHE A 132 -2.91 2.10 4.12
N THR A 133 -2.70 3.42 4.09
CA THR A 133 -2.02 4.15 5.17
C THR A 133 -2.93 4.35 6.37
N ASP A 134 -4.17 4.80 6.15
CA ASP A 134 -5.10 5.21 7.21
C ASP A 134 -6.18 4.18 7.50
N GLY A 135 -6.30 3.16 6.64
CA GLY A 135 -7.29 2.11 6.70
C GLY A 135 -8.56 2.38 5.91
N GLU A 136 -8.79 3.63 5.52
CA GLU A 136 -9.98 4.06 4.81
C GLU A 136 -9.78 5.42 4.15
N VAL A 137 -10.66 5.74 3.21
CA VAL A 137 -10.74 7.07 2.59
C VAL A 137 -12.20 7.42 2.31
N LEU A 138 -12.51 8.70 2.37
CA LEU A 138 -13.82 9.21 2.02
C LEU A 138 -13.71 9.94 0.69
N ASN A 139 -14.63 9.66 -0.20
CA ASN A 139 -14.76 10.37 -1.45
C ASN A 139 -16.15 10.98 -1.52
N ARG A 140 -16.22 12.26 -1.91
CA ARG A 140 -17.48 12.98 -2.08
C ARG A 140 -17.70 13.36 -3.53
N THR A 141 -18.85 12.99 -4.07
CA THR A 141 -19.30 13.50 -5.37
C THR A 141 -19.79 14.93 -5.23
N ARG A 142 -19.34 15.80 -6.13
CA ARG A 142 -19.60 17.24 -6.13
C ARG A 142 -20.25 17.63 -7.45
N PRO A 143 -21.58 17.60 -7.56
CA PRO A 143 -22.28 18.21 -8.67
C PRO A 143 -21.88 19.69 -8.79
N ARG A 144 -21.52 20.12 -9.99
CA ARG A 144 -21.11 21.49 -10.29
C ARG A 144 -22.18 22.15 -11.13
N ARG A 145 -22.19 23.48 -11.11
CA ARG A 145 -23.09 24.22 -11.98
C ARG A 145 -22.53 24.28 -13.39
N PRO A 146 -23.38 24.31 -14.44
CA PRO A 146 -22.94 24.34 -15.83
C PRO A 146 -22.01 25.52 -16.17
N GLU A 147 -22.12 26.65 -15.47
CA GLU A 147 -21.30 27.85 -15.74
C GLU A 147 -19.81 27.65 -15.48
N ARG A 148 -19.43 26.53 -14.82
CA ARG A 148 -18.03 26.17 -14.63
C ARG A 148 -17.34 25.68 -15.91
N GLY A 149 -18.10 25.33 -16.94
CA GLY A 149 -17.55 24.92 -18.24
C GLY A 149 -16.87 23.55 -18.25
N LEU A 150 -17.24 22.66 -17.31
CA LEU A 150 -16.79 21.26 -17.32
C LEU A 150 -17.54 20.47 -18.40
N CYS A 151 -16.88 19.50 -19.03
CA CYS A 151 -17.51 18.64 -20.04
C CYS A 151 -18.66 17.81 -19.45
N VAL A 152 -18.52 17.38 -18.20
CA VAL A 152 -19.58 16.82 -17.36
C VAL A 152 -19.59 17.59 -16.04
N PRO A 153 -20.75 18.11 -15.58
CA PRO A 153 -20.85 18.96 -14.41
C PRO A 153 -20.76 18.18 -13.08
N LEU A 154 -19.74 17.33 -12.95
CA LEU A 154 -19.45 16.51 -11.78
C LEU A 154 -17.97 16.55 -11.50
N GLN A 155 -17.63 16.63 -10.21
CA GLN A 155 -16.28 16.39 -9.74
C GLN A 155 -16.28 15.51 -8.50
N VAL A 156 -15.09 15.10 -8.10
CA VAL A 156 -14.82 14.14 -7.05
C VAL A 156 -13.85 14.78 -6.07
N GLN A 157 -14.14 14.72 -4.78
CA GLN A 157 -13.30 15.31 -3.73
C GLN A 157 -12.94 14.26 -2.70
N LEU A 158 -11.65 14.02 -2.51
CA LEU A 158 -11.15 13.12 -1.47
C LEU A 158 -11.07 13.85 -0.13
N PHE A 159 -11.42 13.13 0.93
CA PHE A 159 -11.29 13.55 2.30
C PHE A 159 -10.50 12.50 3.07
N GLU A 160 -9.54 12.96 3.87
CA GLU A 160 -8.90 12.09 4.84
C GLU A 160 -9.92 11.54 5.84
N ALA A 161 -9.64 10.34 6.34
CA ALA A 161 -10.51 9.61 7.25
C ALA A 161 -10.80 10.35 8.58
N ASP A 162 -9.93 11.27 8.97
CA ASP A 162 -10.06 12.13 10.17
C ASP A 162 -11.16 13.18 10.05
N HIS A 163 -11.63 13.48 8.84
CA HIS A 163 -12.85 14.28 8.69
C HIS A 163 -14.07 13.58 9.29
N LEU A 164 -14.05 12.25 9.42
CA LEU A 164 -15.13 11.48 10.04
C LEU A 164 -14.77 11.12 11.50
N PRO A 165 -15.40 11.77 12.49
CA PRO A 165 -15.08 11.59 13.90
C PRO A 165 -15.34 10.17 14.37
N ALA A 166 -14.28 9.45 14.75
CA ALA A 166 -14.39 8.10 15.28
C ALA A 166 -15.12 8.05 16.64
N ASN A 167 -15.01 9.11 17.44
CA ASN A 167 -15.60 9.19 18.78
C ASN A 167 -17.07 9.63 18.79
N LEU A 168 -17.64 10.04 17.65
CA LEU A 168 -19.05 10.43 17.59
C LEU A 168 -19.94 9.18 17.56
N ASN A 169 -20.53 8.85 18.70
CA ASN A 169 -21.46 7.75 18.86
C ASN A 169 -22.69 8.24 19.63
N GLN A 170 -23.88 8.10 19.07
CA GLN A 170 -25.10 8.67 19.64
C GLN A 170 -26.35 7.93 19.16
N MET A 171 -27.28 7.64 20.07
CA MET A 171 -28.63 7.24 19.69
C MET A 171 -29.46 8.45 19.26
N LEU A 172 -30.14 8.36 18.12
CA LEU A 172 -30.96 9.44 17.60
C LEU A 172 -32.43 9.29 18.06
N PRO A 173 -33.16 10.40 18.27
CA PRO A 173 -34.56 10.35 18.72
C PRO A 173 -35.52 9.62 17.76
N ASN A 174 -35.16 9.52 16.48
CA ASN A 174 -35.93 8.83 15.44
C ASN A 174 -35.72 7.30 15.43
N GLY A 175 -34.93 6.77 16.37
CA GLY A 175 -34.61 5.33 16.45
C GLY A 175 -33.41 4.90 15.59
N GLY A 176 -32.81 5.81 14.83
CA GLY A 176 -31.51 5.59 14.20
C GLY A 176 -30.35 5.76 15.18
N GLU A 177 -29.14 5.47 14.74
CA GLU A 177 -27.93 5.65 15.55
C GLU A 177 -26.77 6.21 14.74
N ILE A 178 -25.86 6.90 15.42
CA ILE A 178 -24.56 7.29 14.88
C ILE A 178 -23.53 6.38 15.51
N VAL A 179 -22.75 5.69 14.68
CA VAL A 179 -21.64 4.83 15.09
C VAL A 179 -20.37 5.32 14.40
N SER A 180 -19.40 5.79 15.18
CA SER A 180 -18.12 6.30 14.70
C SER A 180 -18.25 7.32 13.55
N GLY A 181 -19.21 8.23 13.69
CA GLY A 181 -19.51 9.31 12.75
C GLY A 181 -20.43 8.94 11.58
N VAL A 182 -20.76 7.66 11.39
CA VAL A 182 -21.69 7.18 10.35
C VAL A 182 -23.08 7.06 10.94
N GLU A 183 -24.08 7.66 10.31
CA GLU A 183 -25.47 7.61 10.71
C GLU A 183 -26.21 6.46 10.00
N PHE A 184 -26.88 5.65 10.80
CA PHE A 184 -27.73 4.55 10.40
C PHE A 184 -29.19 4.86 10.74
N ASP A 185 -30.11 4.44 9.88
CA ASP A 185 -31.53 4.46 10.21
C ASP A 185 -31.92 3.26 11.10
N ARG A 186 -33.21 3.14 11.40
CA ARG A 186 -33.73 2.04 12.25
C ARG A 186 -33.54 0.65 11.61
N ASP A 187 -33.47 0.60 10.29
CA ASP A 187 -33.42 -0.63 9.51
C ASP A 187 -31.95 -1.07 9.29
N GLY A 188 -31.00 -0.23 9.70
CA GLY A 188 -29.56 -0.49 9.66
C GLY A 188 -28.88 0.03 8.39
N ASP A 189 -29.58 0.81 7.56
CA ASP A 189 -29.04 1.38 6.34
C ASP A 189 -28.25 2.66 6.63
N ARG A 190 -27.15 2.86 5.91
CA ARG A 190 -26.31 4.06 6.01
C ARG A 190 -27.02 5.23 5.35
N VAL A 191 -27.40 6.25 6.13
CA VAL A 191 -28.17 7.40 5.62
C VAL A 191 -27.37 8.70 5.56
N ALA A 192 -26.36 8.87 6.42
CA ALA A 192 -25.51 10.06 6.40
C ALA A 192 -24.13 9.85 7.03
N TYR A 193 -23.22 10.78 6.75
CA TYR A 193 -21.90 10.90 7.38
C TYR A 193 -21.80 12.26 8.06
N HIS A 194 -21.29 12.29 9.29
CA HIS A 194 -21.09 13.52 10.06
C HIS A 194 -19.65 14.00 9.92
N LEU A 195 -19.38 14.88 8.96
CA LEU A 195 -18.00 15.29 8.63
C LEU A 195 -17.59 16.60 9.31
N HIS A 196 -16.37 16.67 9.81
CA HIS A 196 -15.76 17.94 10.21
C HIS A 196 -15.61 18.86 9.00
N ARG A 197 -16.00 20.13 9.17
CA ARG A 197 -15.89 21.16 8.11
C ARG A 197 -14.46 21.40 7.65
N ARG A 198 -13.50 21.18 8.54
CA ARG A 198 -12.05 21.26 8.28
C ARG A 198 -11.37 20.06 8.90
N HIS A 199 -10.20 19.73 8.38
CA HIS A 199 -9.40 18.65 8.93
C HIS A 199 -9.03 18.98 10.39
N PRO A 200 -9.30 18.08 11.35
CA PRO A 200 -9.12 18.38 12.78
C PRO A 200 -7.65 18.55 13.19
N GLY A 201 -6.70 18.06 12.38
CA GLY A 201 -5.26 18.23 12.59
C GLY A 201 -4.65 19.50 11.98
N GLU A 202 -5.43 20.37 11.33
CA GLU A 202 -4.93 21.61 10.74
C GLU A 202 -4.67 22.71 11.77
N ALA A 203 -3.52 23.39 11.66
CA ALA A 203 -3.12 24.47 12.57
C ALA A 203 -3.53 25.87 12.05
N GLY A 204 -3.87 26.80 12.95
CA GLY A 204 -3.82 28.24 12.65
C GLY A 204 -5.09 28.93 12.10
N ARG A 205 -6.24 28.26 12.03
CA ARG A 205 -7.54 28.94 11.80
C ARG A 205 -8.47 28.67 12.97
N ALA A 206 -9.12 29.72 13.47
CA ALA A 206 -9.96 29.70 14.67
C ALA A 206 -10.79 28.41 14.75
N THR A 207 -10.50 27.63 15.79
CA THR A 207 -11.11 26.36 16.20
C THR A 207 -12.61 26.48 16.51
N THR A 208 -13.22 27.64 16.24
CA THR A 208 -14.61 28.00 16.50
C THR A 208 -15.61 27.41 15.51
N GLN A 209 -15.16 26.72 14.45
CA GLN A 209 -16.00 25.89 13.57
C GLN A 209 -15.90 24.38 13.87
N ALA A 210 -15.68 24.00 15.13
CA ALA A 210 -15.61 22.62 15.63
C ALA A 210 -16.95 21.83 15.57
N GLY A 211 -17.80 22.12 14.58
CA GLY A 211 -19.04 21.39 14.34
C GLY A 211 -18.89 20.42 13.17
N THR A 212 -19.52 19.26 13.29
CA THR A 212 -19.75 18.35 12.17
C THR A 212 -20.87 18.89 11.27
N VAL A 213 -20.87 18.44 10.01
CA VAL A 213 -21.94 18.65 9.05
C VAL A 213 -22.44 17.29 8.63
N ARG A 214 -23.75 17.09 8.74
CA ARG A 214 -24.43 15.91 8.23
C ARG A 214 -24.46 15.97 6.70
N VAL A 215 -23.80 15.04 6.04
CA VAL A 215 -23.76 14.88 4.58
C VAL A 215 -24.52 13.59 4.21
N PRO A 216 -25.46 13.60 3.26
CA PRO A 216 -26.18 12.40 2.84
C PRO A 216 -25.23 11.29 2.37
N ALA A 217 -25.53 10.03 2.70
CA ALA A 217 -24.71 8.89 2.30
C ALA A 217 -24.61 8.73 0.78
N ALA A 218 -25.62 9.17 0.02
CA ALA A 218 -25.60 9.15 -1.45
C ALA A 218 -24.48 10.01 -2.07
N GLU A 219 -23.97 11.02 -1.34
CA GLU A 219 -22.86 11.85 -1.79
C GLU A 219 -21.49 11.28 -1.42
N ILE A 220 -21.42 10.27 -0.55
CA ILE A 220 -20.16 9.79 0.05
C ILE A 220 -19.90 8.34 -0.32
N GLN A 221 -18.77 8.10 -0.96
CA GLN A 221 -18.16 6.78 -1.07
C GLN A 221 -17.16 6.62 0.08
N HIS A 222 -17.49 5.77 1.04
CA HIS A 222 -16.59 5.41 2.13
C HIS A 222 -15.90 4.10 1.77
N VAL A 223 -14.62 4.20 1.40
CA VAL A 223 -13.82 3.07 0.93
C VAL A 223 -13.00 2.52 2.09
N PHE A 224 -13.25 1.28 2.46
CA PHE A 224 -12.47 0.55 3.46
C PHE A 224 -12.62 -0.97 3.29
N GLU A 225 -11.65 -1.72 3.81
CA GLU A 225 -11.72 -3.19 3.84
C GLU A 225 -12.38 -3.67 5.15
N PRO A 226 -13.57 -4.30 5.09
CA PRO A 226 -14.24 -4.84 6.27
C PRO A 226 -13.65 -6.20 6.66
N VAL A 227 -12.67 -6.20 7.58
CA VAL A 227 -12.02 -7.44 8.07
C VAL A 227 -12.93 -8.26 8.99
N ARG A 228 -13.87 -7.61 9.68
CA ARG A 228 -14.84 -8.26 10.58
C ARG A 228 -16.27 -7.88 10.17
N PRO A 229 -17.24 -8.82 10.23
CA PRO A 229 -18.64 -8.49 9.99
C PRO A 229 -19.13 -7.37 10.91
N GLY A 230 -19.88 -6.41 10.36
CA GLY A 230 -20.39 -5.26 11.10
C GLY A 230 -19.37 -4.15 11.38
N ALA A 231 -18.16 -4.21 10.80
CA ALA A 231 -17.19 -3.12 10.88
C ALA A 231 -17.69 -1.87 10.15
N VAL A 232 -17.65 -0.73 10.83
CA VAL A 232 -18.07 0.56 10.28
C VAL A 232 -16.89 1.37 9.74
N ARG A 233 -15.68 1.13 10.28
CA ARG A 233 -14.44 1.85 9.96
C ARG A 233 -13.34 0.87 9.55
N GLY A 234 -12.43 1.33 8.70
CA GLY A 234 -11.22 0.60 8.33
C GLY A 234 -10.06 0.81 9.29
N CYS A 235 -9.04 -0.04 9.20
CA CYS A 235 -7.80 0.05 9.97
C CYS A 235 -6.60 -0.02 9.02
N SER A 236 -5.52 0.71 9.34
CA SER A 236 -4.31 0.78 8.53
C SER A 236 -3.74 -0.61 8.23
N ALA A 237 -3.26 -0.82 7.01
CA ALA A 237 -2.52 -2.05 6.65
C ALA A 237 -1.22 -2.20 7.46
N LEU A 238 -0.69 -1.10 8.01
CA LEU A 238 0.51 -1.13 8.86
C LEU A 238 0.20 -1.47 10.32
N ALA A 239 -1.07 -1.53 10.75
CA ALA A 239 -1.44 -1.53 12.17
C ALA A 239 -0.71 -2.59 13.02
N THR A 240 -0.50 -3.79 12.46
CA THR A 240 0.15 -4.92 13.15
C THR A 240 1.68 -4.85 13.14
N VAL A 241 2.30 -4.03 12.27
CA VAL A 241 3.76 -3.90 12.14
C VAL A 241 4.35 -2.65 12.79
N LEU A 242 3.55 -1.61 13.06
CA LEU A 242 4.05 -0.30 13.52
C LEU A 242 5.00 -0.36 14.72
N LEU A 243 4.64 -1.13 15.76
CA LEU A 243 5.49 -1.27 16.95
C LEU A 243 6.80 -2.01 16.65
N ARG A 244 6.75 -2.97 15.72
CA ARG A 244 7.94 -3.70 15.28
C ARG A 244 8.86 -2.76 14.51
N LEU A 245 8.36 -2.06 13.51
CA LEU A 245 9.16 -1.11 12.72
C LEU A 245 9.81 -0.05 13.62
N HIS A 246 9.06 0.53 14.55
CA HIS A 246 9.63 1.49 15.49
C HIS A 246 10.76 0.91 16.35
N THR A 247 10.60 -0.32 16.83
CA THR A 247 11.66 -1.01 17.60
C THR A 247 12.87 -1.35 16.72
N LEU A 248 12.64 -1.71 15.46
CA LEU A 248 13.70 -2.02 14.50
C LEU A 248 14.52 -0.79 14.16
N ASP A 249 13.86 0.35 13.92
CA ASP A 249 14.50 1.63 13.67
C ASP A 249 15.43 2.03 14.84
N SER A 250 14.94 1.92 16.08
CA SER A 250 15.77 2.14 17.28
C SER A 250 16.92 1.14 17.44
N PHE A 251 16.74 -0.10 16.98
CA PHE A 251 17.79 -1.11 17.00
C PHE A 251 18.88 -0.80 15.97
N ASP A 252 18.49 -0.44 14.75
CA ASP A 252 19.40 -0.06 13.67
C ASP A 252 20.24 1.16 14.08
N ASP A 253 19.62 2.20 14.65
CA ASP A 253 20.32 3.35 15.23
C ASP A 253 21.33 2.94 16.31
N ALA A 254 20.94 2.04 17.22
CA ALA A 254 21.83 1.55 18.26
C ALA A 254 23.00 0.73 17.71
N VAL A 255 22.81 0.00 16.60
CA VAL A 255 23.91 -0.69 15.91
C VAL A 255 24.85 0.31 15.24
N LEU A 256 24.31 1.34 14.59
CA LEU A 256 25.10 2.40 13.96
C LEU A 256 25.94 3.16 14.99
N VAL A 257 25.33 3.64 16.08
CA VAL A 257 26.04 4.33 17.17
C VAL A 257 27.10 3.44 17.79
N ARG A 258 26.81 2.14 18.00
CA ARG A 258 27.82 1.19 18.50
C ARG A 258 29.01 1.10 17.55
N GLN A 259 28.77 1.07 16.24
CA GLN A 259 29.84 1.01 15.24
C GLN A 259 30.63 2.33 15.16
N GLU A 260 29.98 3.49 15.30
CA GLU A 260 30.64 4.78 15.37
C GLU A 260 31.56 4.86 16.60
N VAL A 261 31.05 4.50 17.77
CA VAL A 261 31.82 4.45 19.03
C VAL A 261 32.97 3.46 18.93
N ALA A 262 32.72 2.28 18.35
CA ALA A 262 33.76 1.30 18.05
C ALA A 262 34.89 1.90 17.21
N ASN A 263 34.56 2.68 16.18
CA ASN A 263 35.55 3.29 15.30
C ASN A 263 36.35 4.43 15.96
N LEU A 264 35.88 5.00 17.07
CA LEU A 264 36.58 6.06 17.81
C LEU A 264 37.73 5.53 18.68
N PHE A 265 37.64 4.27 19.15
CA PHE A 265 38.65 3.71 20.04
C PHE A 265 39.82 3.11 19.25
N ALA A 266 40.88 3.91 19.03
CA ALA A 266 42.13 3.43 18.46
C ALA A 266 42.99 2.65 19.48
N GLY A 267 42.87 2.93 20.78
CA GLY A 267 43.61 2.27 21.85
C GLY A 267 43.57 3.07 23.15
N PHE A 268 43.85 2.40 24.27
CA PHE A 268 43.97 2.99 25.60
C PHE A 268 45.45 3.12 25.98
N ILE A 269 45.85 4.27 26.49
CA ILE A 269 47.19 4.46 27.08
C ILE A 269 47.12 4.04 28.55
N THR A 270 47.77 2.93 28.88
CA THR A 270 47.90 2.48 30.26
C THR A 270 49.19 3.03 30.87
N ARG A 271 49.06 3.66 32.04
CA ARG A 271 50.20 4.21 32.79
C ARG A 271 50.43 3.40 34.05
N PRO A 272 51.68 3.04 34.39
CA PRO A 272 52.00 2.57 35.74
C PRO A 272 51.67 3.67 36.76
N ALA A 273 51.20 3.28 37.95
CA ALA A 273 50.77 4.22 38.99
C ALA A 273 51.91 5.18 39.39
N PRO A 274 51.68 6.51 39.47
CA PRO A 274 52.77 7.47 39.60
C PRO A 274 53.32 7.53 41.04
N THR A 275 54.65 7.53 41.18
CA THR A 275 55.31 7.73 42.48
C THR A 275 55.61 9.20 42.80
N SER A 276 55.55 10.16 41.87
CA SER A 276 55.57 11.61 42.22
C SER A 276 55.40 12.57 41.02
N VAL A 277 54.55 13.58 41.25
CA VAL A 277 54.30 14.89 40.56
C VAL A 277 53.89 14.87 39.08
N LYS A 278 52.72 15.47 38.79
CA LYS A 278 52.15 15.69 37.44
C LYS A 278 52.64 17.00 36.82
N LEU A 279 53.20 16.94 35.61
CA LEU A 279 53.51 18.08 34.74
C LEU A 279 52.70 17.98 33.44
N ASP A 280 52.35 19.13 32.85
CA ASP A 280 51.62 19.27 31.59
C ASP A 280 52.47 18.86 30.39
N THR A 281 51.88 18.05 29.51
CA THR A 281 52.53 17.39 28.36
C THR A 281 52.84 18.32 27.19
N LEU A 282 52.29 19.54 27.14
CA LEU A 282 52.58 20.48 26.03
C LEU A 282 53.63 21.55 26.38
N THR A 283 53.75 21.95 27.65
CA THR A 283 54.55 23.12 28.07
C THR A 283 55.59 22.85 29.15
N GLY A 284 55.51 21.71 29.85
CA GLY A 284 56.41 21.39 30.96
C GLY A 284 56.18 22.21 32.24
N GLN A 285 54.99 22.79 32.42
CA GLN A 285 54.54 23.49 33.63
C GLN A 285 53.51 22.65 34.41
N PRO A 286 53.16 22.96 35.67
CA PRO A 286 52.14 22.24 36.43
C PRO A 286 50.75 22.36 35.76
N VAL A 287 50.01 21.25 35.68
CA VAL A 287 48.70 21.14 35.01
C VAL A 287 47.64 22.01 35.71
N GLU A 288 46.96 22.89 34.98
CA GLU A 288 45.70 23.48 35.43
C GLU A 288 44.55 22.49 35.18
N PHE A 289 43.81 22.17 36.24
CA PHE A 289 42.65 21.29 36.20
C PHE A 289 41.37 22.10 36.00
N ASP A 290 40.48 21.60 35.14
CA ASP A 290 39.04 21.89 35.21
C ASP A 290 38.47 21.47 36.59
N GLY A 291 37.36 22.09 37.02
CA GLY A 291 36.68 21.85 38.29
C GLY A 291 36.38 20.39 38.67
N ASP A 292 36.41 19.43 37.73
CA ASP A 292 36.22 17.99 37.99
C ASP A 292 37.47 17.11 37.77
N GLY A 293 38.67 17.69 37.59
CA GLY A 293 39.94 16.95 37.69
C GLY A 293 40.26 15.92 36.59
N THR A 294 39.55 15.97 35.45
CA THR A 294 39.74 15.04 34.32
C THR A 294 40.54 15.71 33.19
N ALA A 295 41.59 15.05 32.69
CA ALA A 295 42.37 15.53 31.54
C ALA A 295 41.58 15.32 30.25
N LEU A 296 41.21 16.41 29.57
CA LEU A 296 40.53 16.38 28.27
C LEU A 296 41.53 16.06 27.16
N THR A 297 41.63 14.78 26.79
CA THR A 297 42.24 14.37 25.52
C THR A 297 41.12 14.19 24.49
N SER A 298 41.02 15.10 23.52
CA SER A 298 40.15 14.92 22.36
C SER A 298 40.79 13.90 21.42
N MET A 299 40.13 12.76 21.17
CA MET A 299 40.56 11.78 20.18
C MET A 299 39.67 11.91 18.94
N GLU A 300 40.30 12.11 17.78
CA GLU A 300 39.65 12.05 16.46
C GLU A 300 40.01 10.73 15.76
N PRO A 301 39.12 10.15 14.94
CA PRO A 301 39.42 8.89 14.24
C PRO A 301 40.72 8.97 13.42
N GLY A 302 41.68 8.09 13.71
CA GLY A 302 42.94 7.98 12.96
C GLY A 302 44.15 8.74 13.53
N SER A 303 44.04 9.38 14.70
CA SER A 303 45.19 10.02 15.36
C SER A 303 46.11 8.99 16.05
N LEU A 304 47.42 9.01 15.77
CA LEU A 304 48.44 8.28 16.53
C LEU A 304 49.09 9.23 17.56
N GLN A 305 49.06 8.87 18.84
CA GLN A 305 49.68 9.61 19.93
C GLN A 305 51.05 9.03 20.27
N GLU A 306 52.07 9.88 20.44
CA GLU A 306 53.41 9.47 20.89
C GLU A 306 53.39 9.16 22.41
N LEU A 307 54.01 8.04 22.79
CA LEU A 307 54.00 7.50 24.15
C LEU A 307 55.24 7.90 24.94
N LEU A 308 55.08 8.15 26.24
CA LEU A 308 56.20 8.36 27.16
C LEU A 308 56.84 7.01 27.58
N PRO A 309 58.11 7.00 28.03
CA PRO A 309 58.78 5.78 28.48
C PRO A 309 58.00 5.07 29.61
N GLY A 310 57.57 3.84 29.36
CA GLY A 310 56.81 3.02 30.31
C GLY A 310 55.29 3.06 30.13
N GLU A 311 54.76 3.80 29.14
CA GLU A 311 53.36 3.73 28.72
C GLU A 311 53.15 2.60 27.69
N GLU A 312 52.10 1.81 27.88
CA GLU A 312 51.72 0.75 26.93
C GLU A 312 50.37 1.09 26.27
N VAL A 313 50.30 0.90 24.94
CA VAL A 313 49.05 0.99 24.18
C VAL A 313 48.35 -0.36 24.23
N GLN A 314 47.16 -0.36 24.83
CA GLN A 314 46.23 -1.47 24.71
C GLN A 314 45.21 -1.12 23.62
N PHE A 315 45.31 -1.78 22.47
CA PHE A 315 44.29 -1.62 21.42
C PHE A 315 42.94 -2.10 21.95
N ALA A 316 41.90 -1.29 21.76
CA ALA A 316 40.54 -1.76 21.96
C ALA A 316 40.21 -2.71 20.81
N GLU A 317 39.61 -3.86 21.10
CA GLU A 317 38.90 -4.67 20.09
C GLU A 317 37.40 -4.41 20.25
N PRO A 318 36.88 -3.29 19.74
CA PRO A 318 35.46 -3.06 19.84
C PRO A 318 34.72 -4.15 19.04
N PRO A 319 33.63 -4.70 19.60
CA PRO A 319 32.84 -5.68 18.87
C PRO A 319 32.26 -5.01 17.62
N GLY A 320 32.62 -5.51 16.44
CA GLY A 320 32.09 -5.00 15.17
C GLY A 320 30.57 -5.18 15.07
N ALA A 321 29.96 -4.63 14.01
CA ALA A 321 28.60 -4.97 13.61
C ALA A 321 28.54 -6.49 13.39
N GLY A 322 28.01 -7.23 14.38
CA GLY A 322 28.09 -8.69 14.41
C GLY A 322 27.62 -9.34 13.11
N THR A 323 28.25 -10.45 12.72
CA THR A 323 27.95 -11.22 11.49
C THR A 323 26.47 -11.60 11.37
N ASP A 324 25.75 -11.63 12.49
CA ASP A 324 24.33 -12.00 12.57
C ASP A 324 23.36 -10.83 12.31
N TYR A 325 23.84 -9.59 12.16
CA TYR A 325 22.98 -8.42 11.93
C TYR A 325 22.16 -8.56 10.65
N GLY A 326 22.80 -8.90 9.52
CA GLY A 326 22.12 -9.10 8.24
C GLY A 326 21.03 -10.18 8.29
N PRO A 327 21.32 -11.40 8.76
CA PRO A 327 20.33 -12.46 8.98
C PRO A 327 19.18 -12.06 9.93
N PHE A 328 19.49 -11.37 11.02
CA PHE A 328 18.49 -10.86 11.96
C PHE A 328 17.55 -9.86 11.26
N MET A 329 18.11 -8.85 10.58
CA MET A 329 17.32 -7.85 9.86
C MET A 329 16.47 -8.47 8.76
N ARG A 330 17.01 -9.46 8.03
CA ARG A 330 16.23 -10.22 7.06
C ARG A 330 15.00 -10.89 7.70
N GLN A 331 15.17 -11.60 8.81
CA GLN A 331 14.06 -12.24 9.51
C GLN A 331 13.01 -11.23 10.00
N GLN A 332 13.44 -10.06 10.47
CA GLN A 332 12.55 -9.02 10.95
C GLN A 332 11.76 -8.36 9.81
N LEU A 333 12.41 -8.10 8.69
CA LEU A 333 11.77 -7.57 7.49
C LEU A 333 10.85 -8.59 6.82
N MET A 334 11.15 -9.89 6.88
CA MET A 334 10.22 -10.94 6.46
C MET A 334 8.92 -10.93 7.28
N ALA A 335 9.04 -10.77 8.60
CA ALA A 335 7.87 -10.64 9.47
C ALA A 335 7.10 -9.34 9.21
N ALA A 336 7.80 -8.24 8.88
CA ALA A 336 7.16 -6.99 8.47
C ALA A 336 6.41 -7.13 7.14
N ALA A 337 7.02 -7.77 6.14
CA ALA A 337 6.43 -8.04 4.84
C ALA A 337 5.16 -8.91 4.97
N ALA A 338 5.25 -10.00 5.74
CA ALA A 338 4.11 -10.88 6.04
C ALA A 338 2.96 -10.14 6.73
N SER A 339 3.26 -9.15 7.57
CA SER A 339 2.24 -8.35 8.25
C SER A 339 1.47 -7.43 7.31
N VAL A 340 2.12 -6.88 6.28
CA VAL A 340 1.51 -5.90 5.37
C VAL A 340 0.89 -6.59 4.14
N GLY A 341 1.15 -7.88 3.94
CA GLY A 341 0.69 -8.63 2.77
C GLY A 341 1.57 -8.42 1.53
N LEU A 342 2.85 -8.10 1.74
CA LEU A 342 3.84 -7.96 0.67
C LEU A 342 4.83 -9.12 0.70
N PRO A 343 5.27 -9.62 -0.47
CA PRO A 343 6.46 -10.45 -0.53
C PRO A 343 7.68 -9.70 -0.01
N TYR A 344 8.56 -10.42 0.69
CA TYR A 344 9.82 -9.86 1.19
C TYR A 344 10.67 -9.27 0.06
N GLU A 345 10.70 -9.94 -1.08
CA GLU A 345 11.44 -9.56 -2.29
C GLU A 345 10.91 -8.24 -2.86
N VAL A 346 9.59 -8.02 -2.84
CA VAL A 346 8.95 -6.80 -3.32
C VAL A 346 9.17 -5.64 -2.34
N LEU A 347 9.14 -5.92 -1.03
CA LEU A 347 9.38 -4.93 0.00
C LEU A 347 10.84 -4.47 0.02
N THR A 348 11.79 -5.40 -0.03
CA THR A 348 13.22 -5.11 0.20
C THR A 348 14.03 -4.96 -1.08
N GLY A 349 13.58 -5.54 -2.20
CA GLY A 349 14.38 -5.67 -3.41
C GLY A 349 15.48 -6.74 -3.33
N ASP A 350 15.57 -7.48 -2.22
CA ASP A 350 16.57 -8.54 -2.05
C ASP A 350 16.09 -9.83 -2.71
N LEU A 351 16.69 -10.14 -3.86
CA LEU A 351 16.43 -11.33 -4.69
C LEU A 351 17.48 -12.44 -4.50
N ARG A 352 18.33 -12.35 -3.46
CA ARG A 352 19.33 -13.40 -3.20
C ARG A 352 18.64 -14.74 -2.99
N ASP A 353 19.19 -15.77 -3.64
CA ASP A 353 18.72 -17.16 -3.59
C ASP A 353 17.29 -17.39 -4.13
N VAL A 354 16.72 -16.42 -4.87
CA VAL A 354 15.38 -16.56 -5.49
C VAL A 354 15.52 -16.89 -6.98
N SER A 355 15.01 -18.06 -7.38
CA SER A 355 14.91 -18.44 -8.80
C SER A 355 13.72 -17.76 -9.50
N ASP A 356 13.78 -17.60 -10.84
CA ASP A 356 12.67 -17.04 -11.63
C ASP A 356 11.34 -17.79 -11.38
N ARG A 357 11.40 -19.13 -11.29
CA ARG A 357 10.23 -19.96 -11.00
C ARG A 357 9.64 -19.68 -9.63
N ALA A 358 10.48 -19.49 -8.61
CA ALA A 358 10.02 -19.16 -7.27
C ALA A 358 9.40 -17.75 -7.24
N LEU A 359 10.04 -16.79 -7.91
CA LEU A 359 9.54 -15.42 -8.02
C LEU A 359 8.14 -15.38 -8.67
N ARG A 360 7.90 -16.17 -9.72
CA ARG A 360 6.57 -16.31 -10.35
C ARG A 360 5.50 -16.78 -9.37
N VAL A 361 5.81 -17.77 -8.54
CA VAL A 361 4.86 -18.29 -7.53
C VAL A 361 4.55 -17.22 -6.50
N ILE A 362 5.59 -16.54 -6.00
CA ILE A 362 5.48 -15.48 -5.00
C ILE A 362 4.63 -14.30 -5.54
N LEU A 363 4.94 -13.83 -6.74
CA LEU A 363 4.19 -12.74 -7.38
C LEU A 363 2.77 -13.15 -7.75
N GLY A 364 2.54 -14.41 -8.12
CA GLY A 364 1.19 -14.92 -8.40
C GLY A 364 0.27 -14.87 -7.18
N GLU A 365 0.76 -15.30 -6.02
CA GLU A 365 0.00 -15.21 -4.76
C GLU A 365 -0.28 -13.75 -4.38
N PHE A 366 0.73 -12.89 -4.49
CA PHE A 366 0.60 -11.46 -4.21
C PHE A 366 -0.42 -10.77 -5.13
N ARG A 367 -0.36 -11.02 -6.44
CA ARG A 367 -1.31 -10.47 -7.42
C ARG A 367 -2.73 -10.94 -7.13
N ARG A 368 -2.92 -12.21 -6.76
CA ARG A 368 -4.24 -12.73 -6.39
C ARG A 368 -4.86 -11.98 -5.19
N GLN A 369 -4.05 -11.64 -4.19
CA GLN A 369 -4.51 -10.84 -3.04
C GLN A 369 -4.91 -9.43 -3.47
N LEU A 370 -4.13 -8.80 -4.34
CA LEU A 370 -4.45 -7.48 -4.88
C LEU A 370 -5.70 -7.50 -5.75
N GLU A 371 -5.88 -8.50 -6.61
CA GLU A 371 -7.09 -8.68 -7.41
C GLU A 371 -8.33 -8.81 -6.51
N GLN A 372 -8.23 -9.59 -5.43
CA GLN A 372 -9.32 -9.71 -4.46
C GLN A 372 -9.71 -8.35 -3.87
N LEU A 373 -8.74 -7.53 -3.48
CA LEU A 373 -8.96 -6.20 -2.93
C LEU A 373 -9.49 -5.22 -3.99
N GLN A 374 -8.90 -5.22 -5.18
CA GLN A 374 -9.35 -4.40 -6.32
C GLN A 374 -10.83 -4.66 -6.61
N TRP A 375 -11.23 -5.92 -6.82
CA TRP A 375 -12.58 -6.26 -7.26
C TRP A 375 -13.63 -6.15 -6.15
N ASN A 376 -13.33 -6.65 -4.96
CA ASN A 376 -14.32 -6.75 -3.89
C ASN A 376 -14.43 -5.46 -3.05
N VAL A 377 -13.38 -4.64 -3.02
CA VAL A 377 -13.33 -3.42 -2.20
C VAL A 377 -13.24 -2.18 -3.09
N PHE A 378 -12.13 -1.99 -3.81
CA PHE A 378 -11.85 -0.71 -4.45
C PHE A 378 -12.80 -0.41 -5.61
N ILE A 379 -12.95 -1.33 -6.57
CA ILE A 379 -13.88 -1.20 -7.68
C ILE A 379 -15.32 -1.10 -7.18
N HIS A 380 -15.66 -1.92 -6.18
CA HIS A 380 -17.02 -1.96 -5.64
C HIS A 380 -17.42 -0.65 -4.94
N GLN A 381 -16.56 -0.15 -4.05
CA GLN A 381 -16.87 0.98 -3.17
C GLN A 381 -16.46 2.34 -3.78
N TYR A 382 -15.44 2.38 -4.64
CA TYR A 382 -14.92 3.62 -5.25
C TYR A 382 -15.36 3.78 -6.71
N CYS A 383 -14.94 2.87 -7.58
CA CYS A 383 -15.09 3.05 -9.04
C CYS A 383 -16.57 3.01 -9.48
N ARG A 384 -17.33 2.00 -9.02
CA ARG A 384 -18.73 1.81 -9.43
C ARG A 384 -19.65 2.98 -9.02
N PRO A 385 -19.61 3.50 -7.78
CA PRO A 385 -20.45 4.63 -7.43
C PRO A 385 -20.04 5.93 -8.14
N VAL A 386 -18.74 6.15 -8.40
CA VAL A 386 -18.30 7.30 -9.20
C VAL A 386 -18.82 7.20 -10.63
N TRP A 387 -18.70 6.02 -11.26
CA TRP A 387 -19.27 5.79 -12.60
C TRP A 387 -20.79 6.03 -12.61
N ALA A 388 -21.50 5.57 -11.58
CA ALA A 388 -22.94 5.79 -11.47
C ALA A 388 -23.29 7.28 -11.36
N ALA A 389 -22.61 8.00 -10.46
CA ALA A 389 -22.81 9.45 -10.31
C ALA A 389 -22.44 10.23 -11.58
N TRP A 390 -21.38 9.83 -12.27
CA TRP A 390 -20.97 10.41 -13.53
C TRP A 390 -22.02 10.17 -14.62
N THR A 391 -22.51 8.94 -14.77
CA THR A 391 -23.55 8.62 -15.74
C THR A 391 -24.83 9.40 -15.44
N ASP A 392 -25.22 9.52 -14.17
CA ASP A 392 -26.37 10.34 -13.76
C ASP A 392 -26.15 11.81 -14.13
N ALA A 393 -24.94 12.34 -13.92
CA ALA A 393 -24.61 13.72 -14.28
C ALA A 393 -24.65 13.96 -15.80
N VAL A 394 -24.20 13.01 -16.61
CA VAL A 394 -24.31 13.08 -18.09
C VAL A 394 -25.77 13.09 -18.52
N ALA A 395 -26.60 12.22 -17.94
CA ALA A 395 -28.03 12.18 -18.25
C ALA A 395 -28.74 13.48 -17.86
N LEU A 396 -28.38 14.08 -16.73
CA LEU A 396 -28.97 15.32 -16.22
C LEU A 396 -28.48 16.57 -16.96
N SER A 397 -27.22 16.58 -17.42
CA SER A 397 -26.66 17.70 -18.18
C SER A 397 -27.13 17.72 -19.63
N GLY A 398 -27.54 16.57 -20.17
CA GLY A 398 -27.95 16.42 -21.56
C GLY A 398 -26.80 16.48 -22.56
N VAL A 399 -25.55 16.35 -22.10
CA VAL A 399 -24.36 16.37 -22.96
C VAL A 399 -24.36 15.20 -23.95
N LEU A 400 -24.85 14.03 -23.52
CA LEU A 400 -25.11 12.90 -24.39
C LEU A 400 -26.62 12.59 -24.40
N PRO A 401 -27.26 12.43 -25.57
CA PRO A 401 -28.65 12.00 -25.62
C PRO A 401 -28.83 10.60 -24.99
N MET A 402 -29.51 10.55 -23.85
CA MET A 402 -29.85 9.31 -23.13
C MET A 402 -31.37 9.13 -23.04
N PRO A 403 -32.05 8.75 -24.15
CA PRO A 403 -33.50 8.60 -24.16
C PRO A 403 -33.95 7.57 -23.11
N ASN A 404 -35.03 7.87 -22.40
CA ASN A 404 -35.60 7.01 -21.36
C ASN A 404 -34.61 6.60 -20.24
N TYR A 405 -33.58 7.40 -19.97
CA TYR A 405 -32.56 7.10 -18.96
C TYR A 405 -33.16 6.61 -17.62
N TYR A 406 -34.25 7.21 -17.15
CA TYR A 406 -34.88 6.78 -15.89
C TYR A 406 -35.36 5.31 -15.89
N ARG A 407 -35.79 4.76 -17.03
CA ARG A 407 -36.17 3.34 -17.18
C ARG A 407 -34.96 2.47 -17.47
N ASP A 408 -34.08 2.98 -18.33
CA ASP A 408 -32.99 2.22 -18.93
C ASP A 408 -31.64 2.48 -18.25
N ARG A 409 -31.62 3.15 -17.09
CA ARG A 409 -30.42 3.52 -16.32
C ARG A 409 -29.44 2.35 -16.17
N ARG A 410 -29.99 1.16 -15.92
CA ARG A 410 -29.19 -0.06 -15.78
C ARG A 410 -28.39 -0.42 -17.03
N LEU A 411 -28.85 -0.08 -18.24
CA LEU A 411 -28.11 -0.32 -19.48
C LEU A 411 -26.86 0.56 -19.57
N TYR A 412 -26.99 1.85 -19.25
CA TYR A 412 -25.90 2.81 -19.24
C TYR A 412 -24.88 2.55 -18.11
N LEU A 413 -25.33 1.97 -16.99
CA LEU A 413 -24.43 1.58 -15.89
C LEU A 413 -23.67 0.27 -16.13
N ARG A 414 -23.95 -0.49 -17.20
CA ARG A 414 -23.19 -1.71 -17.50
C ARG A 414 -21.80 -1.31 -17.93
N VAL A 415 -20.82 -1.73 -17.13
CA VAL A 415 -19.41 -1.40 -17.33
C VAL A 415 -18.57 -2.61 -16.97
N ARG A 416 -17.55 -2.87 -17.77
CA ARG A 416 -16.46 -3.77 -17.45
C ARG A 416 -15.30 -2.94 -16.94
N TRP A 417 -14.89 -3.17 -15.70
CA TRP A 417 -13.68 -2.55 -15.15
C TRP A 417 -12.45 -3.31 -15.61
N VAL A 418 -11.43 -2.59 -16.02
CA VAL A 418 -10.17 -3.15 -16.49
C VAL A 418 -9.04 -2.47 -15.70
N PRO A 419 -8.47 -3.16 -14.69
CA PRO A 419 -7.24 -2.73 -14.04
C PRO A 419 -6.05 -2.84 -15.01
N GLN A 420 -4.96 -2.11 -14.71
CA GLN A 420 -3.71 -2.28 -15.44
C GLN A 420 -3.22 -3.75 -15.37
N GLY A 421 -2.89 -4.33 -16.53
CA GLY A 421 -2.32 -5.67 -16.59
C GLY A 421 -0.88 -5.72 -16.09
N TRP A 422 -0.46 -6.88 -15.57
CA TRP A 422 0.94 -7.09 -15.20
C TRP A 422 1.77 -7.51 -16.41
N PRO A 423 2.96 -6.94 -16.61
CA PRO A 423 3.84 -7.37 -17.68
C PRO A 423 4.28 -8.82 -17.48
N TYR A 424 4.56 -9.48 -18.60
CA TYR A 424 5.11 -10.82 -18.61
C TYR A 424 6.49 -10.85 -17.97
N ILE A 425 6.77 -11.92 -17.21
CA ILE A 425 8.09 -12.13 -16.61
C ILE A 425 9.03 -12.72 -17.67
N ASN A 426 8.53 -13.64 -18.52
CA ASN A 426 9.25 -14.08 -19.72
C ASN A 426 8.34 -13.86 -20.94
N PRO A 427 8.43 -12.68 -21.59
CA PRO A 427 7.54 -12.29 -22.67
C PRO A 427 7.41 -13.35 -23.77
N LEU A 428 8.50 -14.00 -24.17
CA LEU A 428 8.46 -14.98 -25.24
C LEU A 428 7.66 -16.24 -24.84
N GLN A 429 7.97 -16.83 -23.69
CA GLN A 429 7.30 -18.05 -23.24
C GLN A 429 5.83 -17.79 -22.91
N ASP A 430 5.55 -16.67 -22.24
CA ASP A 430 4.21 -16.30 -21.81
C ASP A 430 3.31 -16.00 -23.04
N VAL A 431 3.81 -15.26 -24.05
CA VAL A 431 3.05 -15.01 -25.30
C VAL A 431 2.86 -16.29 -26.12
N GLN A 432 3.86 -17.16 -26.21
CA GLN A 432 3.72 -18.45 -26.88
C GLN A 432 2.64 -19.32 -26.21
N ALA A 433 2.61 -19.36 -24.88
CA ALA A 433 1.58 -20.06 -24.12
C ALA A 433 0.18 -19.48 -24.41
N GLN A 434 0.03 -18.15 -24.44
CA GLN A 434 -1.23 -17.50 -24.79
C GLN A 434 -1.67 -17.82 -26.22
N ARG A 435 -0.76 -17.81 -27.20
CA ARG A 435 -1.06 -18.19 -28.59
C ARG A 435 -1.56 -19.64 -28.67
N ILE A 436 -0.93 -20.56 -27.94
CA ILE A 436 -1.36 -21.97 -27.88
C ILE A 436 -2.74 -22.08 -27.22
N ALA A 437 -2.97 -21.39 -26.10
CA ALA A 437 -4.25 -21.40 -25.40
C ALA A 437 -5.40 -20.86 -26.26
N ILE A 438 -5.17 -19.78 -27.00
CA ILE A 438 -6.15 -19.22 -27.95
C ILE A 438 -6.44 -20.22 -29.07
N ARG A 439 -5.39 -20.80 -29.68
CA ARG A 439 -5.55 -21.81 -30.74
C ARG A 439 -6.24 -23.09 -30.25
N ALA A 440 -6.05 -23.46 -28.99
CA ALA A 440 -6.70 -24.60 -28.36
C ALA A 440 -8.14 -24.29 -27.91
N GLY A 441 -8.63 -23.06 -28.06
CA GLY A 441 -9.97 -22.65 -27.63
C GLY A 441 -10.14 -22.50 -26.11
N LEU A 442 -9.04 -22.48 -25.35
CA LEU A 442 -9.05 -22.30 -23.90
C LEU A 442 -9.10 -20.82 -23.47
N ALA A 443 -8.68 -19.91 -24.36
CA ALA A 443 -8.70 -18.47 -24.15
C ALA A 443 -9.24 -17.75 -25.40
N SER A 444 -9.83 -16.56 -25.20
CA SER A 444 -10.20 -15.68 -26.30
C SER A 444 -9.19 -14.55 -26.44
N ARG A 445 -8.93 -14.08 -27.67
CA ARG A 445 -8.07 -12.91 -27.93
C ARG A 445 -8.50 -11.69 -27.11
N SER A 446 -9.80 -11.42 -27.07
CA SER A 446 -10.35 -10.30 -26.30
C SER A 446 -10.06 -10.42 -24.80
N ALA A 447 -10.17 -11.62 -24.22
CA ALA A 447 -9.83 -11.82 -22.81
C ALA A 447 -8.34 -11.61 -22.54
N THR A 448 -7.45 -12.04 -23.45
CA THR A 448 -6.01 -11.84 -23.33
C THR A 448 -5.63 -10.36 -23.42
N ILE A 449 -6.24 -9.59 -24.34
CA ILE A 449 -6.02 -8.13 -24.46
C ILE A 449 -6.50 -7.41 -23.20
N LEU A 450 -7.70 -7.74 -22.70
CA LEU A 450 -8.24 -7.18 -21.45
C LEU A 450 -7.35 -7.49 -20.24
N ALA A 451 -6.78 -8.69 -20.17
CA ALA A 451 -5.86 -9.06 -19.10
C ALA A 451 -4.55 -8.25 -19.12
N GLN A 452 -4.20 -7.64 -20.26
CA GLN A 452 -3.08 -6.71 -20.37
C GLN A 452 -3.46 -5.27 -20.00
N GLY A 453 -4.75 -4.99 -19.77
CA GLY A 453 -5.26 -3.67 -19.44
C GLY A 453 -5.82 -2.89 -20.63
N GLU A 454 -5.88 -3.49 -21.82
CA GLU A 454 -6.26 -2.84 -23.07
C GLU A 454 -7.70 -3.20 -23.50
N ASP A 455 -8.30 -2.36 -24.34
CA ASP A 455 -9.63 -2.60 -24.90
C ASP A 455 -9.54 -3.31 -26.27
N PRO A 456 -10.09 -4.53 -26.42
CA PRO A 456 -10.09 -5.24 -27.69
C PRO A 456 -10.70 -4.44 -28.85
N GLU A 457 -11.76 -3.65 -28.59
CA GLU A 457 -12.39 -2.83 -29.63
C GLU A 457 -11.44 -1.72 -30.12
N THR A 458 -10.65 -1.14 -29.21
CA THR A 458 -9.69 -0.08 -29.56
C THR A 458 -8.51 -0.68 -30.30
N THR A 459 -7.96 -1.80 -29.82
CA THR A 459 -6.89 -2.54 -30.50
C THR A 459 -7.29 -2.94 -31.92
N ASP A 460 -8.52 -3.39 -32.14
CA ASP A 460 -9.01 -3.74 -33.48
C ASP A 460 -9.09 -2.52 -34.41
N ALA A 461 -9.53 -1.38 -33.90
CA ALA A 461 -9.57 -0.13 -34.66
C ALA A 461 -8.16 0.39 -35.00
N GLU A 462 -7.21 0.31 -34.07
CA GLU A 462 -5.81 0.68 -34.29
C GLU A 462 -5.16 -0.20 -35.36
N TYR A 463 -5.35 -1.53 -35.29
CA TYR A 463 -4.85 -2.44 -36.33
C TYR A 463 -5.42 -2.10 -37.71
N ALA A 464 -6.71 -1.82 -37.82
CA ALA A 464 -7.32 -1.43 -39.09
C ALA A 464 -6.70 -0.13 -39.64
N ALA A 465 -6.56 0.89 -38.80
CA ALA A 465 -5.97 2.17 -39.19
C ALA A 465 -4.47 2.05 -39.54
N ASP A 466 -3.73 1.17 -38.85
CA ASP A 466 -2.32 0.89 -39.11
C ASP A 466 -2.12 0.19 -40.45
N PHE A 467 -2.97 -0.80 -40.77
CA PHE A 467 -2.94 -1.47 -42.07
C PHE A 467 -3.24 -0.51 -43.22
N GLU A 468 -4.29 0.32 -43.12
CA GLU A 468 -4.59 1.34 -44.13
C GLU A 468 -3.45 2.36 -44.30
N ARG A 469 -2.79 2.73 -43.20
CA ARG A 469 -1.64 3.63 -43.22
C ARG A 469 -0.42 2.98 -43.85
N ALA A 470 -0.15 1.71 -43.55
CA ALA A 470 0.93 0.95 -44.14
C ALA A 470 0.76 0.82 -45.66
N ASP A 471 -0.45 0.46 -46.10
CA ASP A 471 -0.81 0.32 -47.52
C ASP A 471 -0.60 1.65 -48.27
N ARG A 472 -1.04 2.76 -47.68
CA ARG A 472 -0.85 4.12 -48.23
C ARG A 472 0.61 4.58 -48.29
N LEU A 473 1.43 4.16 -47.32
CA LEU A 473 2.85 4.53 -47.25
C LEU A 473 3.77 3.54 -47.97
N GLY A 474 3.24 2.42 -48.48
CA GLY A 474 4.04 1.34 -49.08
C GLY A 474 4.94 0.62 -48.08
N LEU A 475 4.56 0.60 -46.79
CA LEU A 475 5.31 -0.09 -45.74
C LEU A 475 4.81 -1.53 -45.61
N VAL A 476 5.74 -2.49 -45.48
CA VAL A 476 5.42 -3.91 -45.28
C VAL A 476 6.02 -4.36 -43.97
N PHE A 477 5.17 -4.86 -43.06
CA PHE A 477 5.56 -5.36 -41.75
C PHE A 477 5.39 -6.89 -41.66
N ASP A 478 6.29 -7.58 -40.98
CA ASP A 478 6.19 -9.03 -40.74
C ASP A 478 5.02 -9.41 -39.83
N SER A 479 4.44 -8.43 -39.12
CA SER A 479 3.24 -8.60 -38.31
C SER A 479 1.94 -8.64 -39.12
N ASP A 480 1.99 -8.34 -40.43
CA ASP A 480 0.83 -8.38 -41.32
C ASP A 480 0.72 -9.73 -42.05
N PRO A 481 -0.16 -10.64 -41.58
CA PRO A 481 -0.32 -11.95 -42.20
C PRO A 481 -0.94 -11.90 -43.61
N ARG A 482 -1.42 -10.74 -44.07
CA ARG A 482 -1.89 -10.55 -45.45
C ARG A 482 -0.72 -10.53 -46.44
N MET A 483 0.42 -10.00 -46.01
CA MET A 483 1.59 -9.73 -46.85
C MET A 483 2.79 -10.63 -46.55
N ARG A 484 2.87 -11.20 -45.34
CA ARG A 484 4.00 -12.03 -44.90
C ARG A 484 3.56 -13.33 -44.21
N ASP A 485 4.27 -14.43 -44.49
CA ASP A 485 4.12 -15.69 -43.77
C ASP A 485 4.83 -15.67 -42.39
N SER A 486 4.69 -16.74 -41.60
CA SER A 486 5.34 -16.83 -40.27
C SER A 486 6.88 -16.84 -40.28
N ALA A 487 7.50 -16.97 -41.45
CA ALA A 487 8.94 -16.89 -41.66
C ALA A 487 9.38 -15.53 -42.26
N GLY A 488 8.45 -14.60 -42.49
CA GLY A 488 8.72 -13.30 -43.09
C GLY A 488 8.84 -13.34 -44.62
N ASN A 489 8.42 -14.41 -45.30
CA ASN A 489 8.37 -14.45 -46.76
C ASN A 489 7.10 -13.76 -47.26
N VAL A 490 7.13 -13.19 -48.47
CA VAL A 490 5.94 -12.59 -49.09
C VAL A 490 4.90 -13.69 -49.33
N THR A 491 3.68 -13.51 -48.83
CA THR A 491 2.55 -14.37 -49.19
C THR A 491 2.13 -14.05 -50.62
N ASP A 492 2.35 -14.99 -51.54
CA ASP A 492 1.89 -14.89 -52.94
C ASP A 492 0.37 -14.71 -52.97
N THR A 493 -0.06 -13.46 -53.06
CA THR A 493 -1.48 -13.10 -53.20
C THR A 493 -1.65 -12.17 -54.40
N GLN A 494 -1.03 -12.51 -55.54
CA GLN A 494 -1.41 -12.01 -56.86
C GLN A 494 -1.14 -13.08 -57.93
N GLU A 495 -2.09 -13.99 -58.12
CA GLU A 495 -2.24 -14.71 -59.39
C GLU A 495 -3.61 -14.38 -60.00
N HIS A 496 -3.55 -13.86 -61.24
CA HIS A 496 -4.59 -13.77 -62.28
C HIS A 496 -5.65 -12.65 -62.25
N THR A 497 -5.36 -11.57 -62.98
CA THR A 497 -6.14 -11.19 -64.18
C THR A 497 -5.22 -10.58 -65.24
N ASN A 498 -4.54 -11.43 -66.01
CA ASN A 498 -4.17 -11.11 -67.38
C ASN A 498 -5.14 -11.91 -68.25
N ASP A 499 -6.24 -11.28 -68.66
CA ASP A 499 -7.05 -11.79 -69.76
C ASP A 499 -6.38 -11.34 -71.06
N GLU A 500 -6.13 -12.34 -71.90
CA GLU A 500 -5.51 -12.25 -73.22
C GLU A 500 -6.37 -11.45 -74.19
N SER A 501 -5.70 -10.69 -75.06
CA SER A 501 -6.23 -10.13 -76.31
C SER A 501 -6.13 -11.13 -77.45
#